data_AF-A0A2H0V5Z5-F1
#
_entry.id   AF-A0A2H0V5Z5-F1
#
_cell.length_a   1.000
_cell.length_b   1.000
_cell.length_c   1.000
_cell.angle_alpha   90.00
_cell.angle_beta   90.00
_cell.angle_gamma   90.00
#
_symmetry.space_group_name_H-M   'P 1'
#
loop_
_entity.id
_entity.type
_entity.pdbx_description
1 polymer ?
#
loop_
_entity_poly.entity_id
_entity_poly.type
_entity_poly.pdbx_seq_one_letter_code
_entity_poly.pdbx_strand_id
1 'polypeptide(L)'
;MSAKIDIVVVTPFVNTVLIYIEDNCYHGNPDWKKVKLKVFDGTGATYRQIIIILKDFDHDELKTRINKDIGDHCEKVKAYKLPMPNKYTGRFSTFWDGIVRTIRQTIRHLHRETDGKIEFYNN
;
A
#
# COMPACT_ATOMS: atom_id res chain seq x y z
N MET A 1 9.45 18.89 7.74
CA MET A 1 9.47 18.68 6.28
C MET A 1 8.09 18.20 5.86
N SER A 2 7.53 18.74 4.77
CA SER A 2 6.21 18.34 4.27
C SER A 2 6.26 16.91 3.75
N ALA A 3 5.44 16.02 4.31
CA ALA A 3 5.32 14.64 3.85
C ALA A 3 4.89 14.63 2.38
N LYS A 4 5.76 14.16 1.48
CA LYS A 4 5.47 14.06 0.06
C LYS A 4 4.45 12.94 -0.14
N ILE A 5 3.30 13.27 -0.74
CA ILE A 5 2.24 12.30 -1.02
C ILE A 5 2.57 11.65 -2.37
N ASP A 6 2.94 10.38 -2.34
CA ASP A 6 3.22 9.60 -3.54
C ASP A 6 2.05 8.66 -3.86
N ILE A 7 1.51 8.81 -5.06
CA ILE A 7 0.25 8.19 -5.47
C ILE A 7 0.51 6.95 -6.33
N VAL A 8 -0.09 5.81 -5.96
CA VAL A 8 -0.12 4.61 -6.80
C VAL A 8 -1.43 4.56 -7.58
N VAL A 9 -1.36 4.91 -8.87
CA VAL A 9 -2.51 4.78 -9.78
C VAL A 9 -2.44 3.41 -10.45
N VAL A 10 -3.47 2.60 -10.28
CA VAL A 10 -3.58 1.29 -10.93
C VAL A 10 -4.55 1.41 -12.10
N THR A 11 -4.06 1.50 -13.33
CA THR A 11 -4.90 1.48 -14.52
C THR A 11 -5.33 0.04 -14.86
N PRO A 12 -6.52 -0.22 -15.44
CA PRO A 12 -7.51 0.71 -16.00
C PRO A 12 -8.48 1.32 -14.97
N PHE A 13 -8.18 1.23 -13.67
CA PHE A 13 -9.10 1.66 -12.62
C PHE A 13 -8.92 3.14 -12.32
N VAL A 14 -10.04 3.86 -12.16
CA VAL A 14 -10.03 5.26 -11.73
C VAL A 14 -9.65 5.39 -10.25
N ASN A 15 -9.61 4.28 -9.53
CA ASN A 15 -9.43 4.28 -8.09
C ASN A 15 -7.96 4.21 -7.73
N THR A 16 -7.55 5.21 -6.98
CA THR A 16 -6.19 5.45 -6.58
C THR A 16 -5.90 4.74 -5.26
N VAL A 17 -4.92 3.85 -5.22
CA VAL A 17 -4.38 3.36 -3.95
C VAL A 17 -3.42 4.43 -3.43
N LEU A 18 -3.87 5.26 -2.49
CA LEU A 18 -3.07 6.36 -1.96
C LEU A 18 -2.22 5.91 -0.77
N ILE A 19 -1.00 5.51 -1.03
CA ILE A 19 -0.04 5.10 0.00
C ILE A 19 0.62 6.36 0.59
N TYR A 20 0.40 6.66 1.88
CA TYR A 20 1.07 7.79 2.52
C TYR A 20 2.39 7.33 3.14
N ILE A 21 3.46 8.10 2.93
CA ILE A 21 4.72 7.91 3.63
C ILE A 21 4.93 9.17 4.46
N GLU A 22 4.77 9.05 5.78
CA GLU A 22 4.84 10.20 6.69
C GLU A 22 6.12 10.08 7.52
N ASP A 23 7.19 10.71 7.04
CA ASP A 23 8.49 10.68 7.70
C ASP A 23 8.44 11.36 9.06
N ASN A 24 8.45 10.55 10.12
CA ASN A 24 8.77 10.99 11.47
C ASN A 24 9.90 10.11 11.99
N CYS A 25 10.96 10.73 12.55
CA CYS A 25 11.99 10.03 13.29
C CYS A 25 11.32 9.19 14.37
N TYR A 26 11.36 7.87 14.23
CA TYR A 26 10.79 6.97 15.21
C TYR A 26 11.79 6.81 16.36
N HIS A 27 11.42 7.26 17.56
CA HIS A 27 12.21 7.10 18.81
C HIS A 27 13.65 7.65 18.78
N GLY A 28 13.93 8.68 17.99
CA GLY A 28 15.26 9.30 17.96
C GLY A 28 16.34 8.53 17.19
N ASN A 29 15.96 7.49 16.44
CA ASN A 29 16.87 6.84 15.48
C ASN A 29 16.69 7.47 14.09
N PRO A 30 17.72 8.12 13.51
CA PRO A 30 17.64 8.78 12.20
C PRO A 30 17.45 7.80 11.03
N ASP A 31 17.80 6.53 11.20
CA ASP A 31 17.72 5.51 10.16
C ASP A 31 16.33 4.86 10.08
N TRP A 32 15.43 5.21 11.00
CA TRP A 32 14.12 4.60 11.15
C TRP A 32 13.01 5.57 10.76
N LYS A 33 12.17 5.15 9.80
CA LYS A 33 11.08 5.95 9.25
C LYS A 33 9.76 5.23 9.46
N LYS A 34 8.80 5.92 10.10
CA LYS A 34 7.43 5.44 10.20
C LYS A 34 6.70 5.73 8.88
N VAL A 35 5.98 4.77 8.33
CA VAL A 35 5.31 4.89 7.02
C VAL A 35 3.86 4.46 7.14
N LYS A 36 2.92 5.19 6.53
CA LYS A 36 1.47 5.04 6.74
C LYS A 36 0.75 4.77 5.42
N LEU A 37 0.77 3.54 4.94
CA LEU A 37 0.06 3.17 3.72
C LEU A 37 -1.45 3.30 3.93
N LYS A 38 -2.16 4.08 3.12
CA LYS A 38 -3.62 4.14 3.13
C LYS A 38 -4.18 3.52 1.84
N VAL A 39 -5.37 2.98 1.93
CA VAL A 39 -6.12 2.41 0.80
C VAL A 39 -7.44 3.15 0.79
N PHE A 40 -7.81 3.71 -0.35
CA PHE A 40 -9.05 4.46 -0.51
C PHE A 40 -10.02 3.62 -1.31
N ASP A 41 -11.29 3.66 -0.94
CA ASP A 41 -12.32 3.17 -1.82
C ASP A 41 -12.56 4.21 -2.95
N GLY A 42 -13.13 3.79 -4.07
CA GLY A 42 -13.36 4.65 -5.23
C GLY A 42 -14.24 5.88 -4.99
N THR A 43 -14.74 6.07 -3.76
CA THR A 43 -15.52 7.24 -3.32
C THR A 43 -14.64 8.33 -2.69
N GLY A 44 -13.35 8.05 -2.47
CA GLY A 44 -12.42 8.96 -1.80
C GLY A 44 -12.40 8.80 -0.28
N ALA A 45 -13.14 7.84 0.29
CA ALA A 45 -13.05 7.50 1.70
C ALA A 45 -11.89 6.53 1.96
N THR A 46 -11.25 6.62 3.12
CA THR A 46 -10.23 5.65 3.52
C THR A 46 -10.90 4.30 3.81
N TYR A 47 -10.58 3.28 3.01
CA TYR A 47 -10.98 1.91 3.25
C TYR A 47 -10.16 1.30 4.39
N ARG A 48 -8.83 1.44 4.34
CA ARG A 48 -7.93 0.87 5.35
C ARG A 48 -6.61 1.61 5.45
N GLN A 49 -5.97 1.51 6.61
CA GLN A 49 -4.62 2.01 6.86
C GLN A 49 -3.73 0.86 7.36
N ILE A 50 -2.48 0.87 6.90
CA ILE A 50 -1.40 -0.03 7.31
C ILE A 50 -0.22 0.84 7.71
N ILE A 51 0.33 0.63 8.89
CA ILE A 51 1.50 1.37 9.38
C ILE A 51 2.68 0.39 9.41
N ILE A 52 3.82 0.83 8.87
CA ILE A 52 5.08 0.07 8.88
C ILE A 52 6.22 0.96 9.37
N ILE A 53 7.32 0.31 9.74
CA ILE A 53 8.61 0.94 10.04
C ILE A 53 9.59 0.48 8.96
N LEU A 54 10.30 1.42 8.39
CA LEU A 54 11.45 1.20 7.51
C LEU A 54 12.73 1.50 8.30
N LYS A 55 13.69 0.58 8.28
CA LYS A 55 15.00 0.69 8.93
C LYS A 55 16.05 0.61 7.82
N ASP A 56 16.64 1.75 7.43
CA ASP A 56 17.62 1.80 6.34
C ASP A 56 17.14 1.06 5.06
N PHE A 57 15.87 1.30 4.70
CA PHE A 57 15.23 0.74 3.51
C PHE A 57 14.70 1.87 2.61
N ASP A 58 14.90 1.74 1.31
CA ASP A 58 14.52 2.76 0.35
C ASP A 58 13.01 2.82 0.10
N HIS A 59 12.48 4.04 0.07
CA HIS A 59 11.06 4.29 -0.17
C HIS A 59 10.67 3.97 -1.62
N ASP A 60 11.56 4.28 -2.56
CA ASP A 60 11.29 4.05 -3.97
C ASP A 60 11.26 2.57 -4.30
N GLU A 61 12.08 1.76 -3.62
CA GLU A 61 12.03 0.30 -3.69
C GLU A 61 10.71 -0.25 -3.12
N LEU A 62 10.29 0.19 -1.92
CA LEU A 62 9.01 -0.21 -1.33
C LEU A 62 7.85 0.09 -2.28
N LYS A 63 7.84 1.31 -2.83
CA LYS A 63 6.83 1.80 -3.77
C LYS A 63 6.80 0.96 -5.04
N THR A 64 7.96 0.71 -5.64
CA THR A 64 8.09 -0.09 -6.86
C THR A 64 7.53 -1.49 -6.66
N ARG A 65 7.84 -2.13 -5.52
CA ARG A 65 7.37 -3.49 -5.26
C ARG A 65 5.87 -3.55 -4.98
N ILE A 66 5.34 -2.63 -4.17
CA ILE A 66 3.89 -2.58 -3.93
C ILE A 66 3.13 -2.29 -5.24
N ASN A 67 3.64 -1.39 -6.08
CA ASN A 67 3.03 -1.10 -7.39
C ASN A 67 2.94 -2.34 -8.26
N LYS A 68 4.05 -3.08 -8.36
CA LYS A 68 4.12 -4.32 -9.14
C LYS A 68 3.12 -5.35 -8.63
N ASP A 69 3.16 -5.68 -7.34
CA ASP A 69 2.33 -6.76 -6.77
C ASP A 69 0.83 -6.42 -6.82
N ILE A 70 0.46 -5.15 -6.62
CA ILE A 70 -0.92 -4.67 -6.79
C ILE A 70 -1.33 -4.74 -8.27
N GLY A 71 -0.47 -4.31 -9.20
CA GLY A 71 -0.72 -4.39 -10.64
C GLY A 71 -0.99 -5.84 -11.07
N ASP A 72 -0.15 -6.77 -10.63
CA ASP A 72 -0.30 -8.21 -10.89
C ASP A 72 -1.61 -8.77 -10.31
N HIS A 73 -2.00 -8.34 -9.11
CA HIS A 73 -3.30 -8.71 -8.53
C HIS A 73 -4.46 -8.20 -9.38
N CYS A 74 -4.41 -6.96 -9.83
CA CYS A 74 -5.44 -6.33 -10.64
C CYS A 74 -5.61 -6.99 -12.02
N GLU A 75 -4.52 -7.34 -12.71
CA GLU A 75 -4.59 -8.06 -13.98
C GLU A 75 -5.18 -9.47 -13.81
N LYS A 76 -4.88 -10.15 -12.69
CA LYS A 76 -5.54 -11.43 -12.36
C LYS A 76 -7.04 -11.26 -12.18
N VAL A 77 -7.49 -10.28 -11.40
CA VAL A 77 -8.93 -10.01 -11.17
C VAL A 77 -9.66 -9.70 -12.48
N LYS A 78 -9.03 -8.93 -13.37
CA LYS A 78 -9.56 -8.61 -14.70
C LYS A 78 -9.75 -9.87 -15.56
N ALA A 79 -8.83 -10.82 -15.52
CA ALA A 79 -8.94 -12.09 -16.26
C ALA A 79 -10.20 -12.89 -15.85
N TYR A 80 -10.65 -12.76 -14.60
CA TYR A 80 -11.86 -13.41 -14.10
C TYR A 80 -13.17 -12.72 -14.50
N LYS A 81 -13.12 -11.63 -15.29
CA LYS A 81 -14.29 -10.82 -15.71
C LYS A 81 -15.19 -10.41 -14.53
N LEU A 82 -14.62 -10.28 -13.33
CA LEU A 82 -15.38 -9.88 -12.16
C LEU A 82 -15.87 -8.44 -12.33
N PRO A 83 -17.10 -8.12 -11.89
CA PRO A 83 -17.62 -6.76 -11.95
C PRO A 83 -16.69 -5.82 -11.20
N MET A 84 -16.17 -4.83 -11.92
CA MET A 84 -15.19 -3.89 -11.39
C MET A 84 -15.90 -2.84 -10.51
N PRO A 85 -15.30 -2.43 -9.38
CA PRO A 85 -15.82 -1.32 -8.62
C PRO A 85 -15.75 -0.03 -9.45
N ASN A 86 -16.91 0.52 -9.82
CA ASN A 86 -17.00 1.86 -10.39
C ASN A 86 -17.07 2.89 -9.24
N LYS A 87 -16.95 4.19 -9.57
CA LYS A 87 -16.95 5.29 -8.57
C LYS A 87 -18.16 5.31 -7.63
N TYR A 88 -19.23 4.57 -7.94
CA TYR A 88 -20.50 4.58 -7.22
C TYR A 88 -20.85 3.24 -6.56
N THR A 89 -20.07 2.17 -6.78
CA THR A 89 -20.27 0.90 -6.09
C THR A 89 -19.53 0.91 -4.77
N GLY A 90 -20.14 1.58 -3.79
CA GLY A 90 -19.74 1.52 -2.40
C GLY A 90 -19.46 0.07 -1.97
N ARG A 91 -18.38 -0.12 -1.21
CA ARG A 91 -17.99 -1.38 -0.55
C ARG A 91 -18.04 -2.64 -1.41
N PHE A 92 -17.30 -2.65 -2.53
CA PHE A 92 -16.78 -3.91 -3.08
C PHE A 92 -15.67 -4.46 -2.15
N SER A 93 -16.05 -4.85 -0.92
CA SER A 93 -15.11 -5.18 0.16
C SER A 93 -14.10 -6.24 -0.26
N THR A 94 -14.52 -7.26 -1.03
CA THR A 94 -13.65 -8.34 -1.48
C THR A 94 -12.48 -7.86 -2.36
N PHE A 95 -12.71 -6.86 -3.22
CA PHE A 95 -11.64 -6.29 -4.04
C PHE A 95 -10.66 -5.52 -3.15
N TRP A 96 -11.17 -4.62 -2.32
CA TRP A 96 -10.34 -3.80 -1.43
C TRP A 96 -9.59 -4.64 -0.38
N ASP A 97 -10.21 -5.71 0.12
CA ASP A 97 -9.58 -6.72 0.98
C ASP A 97 -8.48 -7.48 0.24
N GLY A 98 -8.67 -7.77 -1.04
CA GLY A 98 -7.64 -8.33 -1.93
C GLY A 98 -6.43 -7.41 -2.01
N ILE A 99 -6.63 -6.12 -2.29
CA ILE A 99 -5.57 -5.11 -2.32
C ILE A 99 -4.83 -5.03 -0.98
N VAL A 100 -5.55 -4.93 0.14
CA VAL A 100 -4.95 -4.89 1.48
C VAL A 100 -4.15 -6.17 1.77
N ARG A 101 -4.67 -7.34 1.37
CA ARG A 101 -3.98 -8.62 1.53
C ARG A 101 -2.69 -8.66 0.71
N THR A 102 -2.73 -8.20 -0.53
CA THR A 102 -1.55 -8.11 -1.40
C THR A 102 -0.49 -7.20 -0.79
N ILE A 103 -0.85 -5.99 -0.35
CA ILE A 103 0.09 -5.07 0.33
C ILE A 103 0.73 -5.74 1.55
N ARG A 104 -0.07 -6.41 2.39
CA ARG A 104 0.45 -7.12 3.56
C ARG A 104 1.39 -8.26 3.18
N GLN A 105 1.11 -8.99 2.12
CA GLN A 105 1.99 -10.05 1.62
C GLN A 105 3.30 -9.47 1.10
N THR A 106 3.26 -8.40 0.31
CA THR A 106 4.44 -7.68 -0.18
C THR A 106 5.35 -7.26 0.97
N ILE A 107 4.79 -6.62 2.00
CA ILE A 107 5.55 -6.19 3.18
C ILE A 107 6.17 -7.39 3.91
N ARG A 108 5.45 -8.50 4.07
CA ARG A 108 6.00 -9.72 4.70
C ARG A 108 7.12 -10.34 3.88
N HIS A 109 7.02 -10.31 2.55
CA HIS A 109 8.08 -10.79 1.67
C HIS A 109 9.31 -9.89 1.79
N LEU A 110 9.13 -8.56 1.68
CA LEU A 110 10.21 -7.60 1.86
C LEU A 110 10.86 -7.72 3.24
N HIS A 111 10.08 -7.90 4.31
CA HIS A 111 10.61 -8.15 5.66
C HIS A 111 11.58 -9.35 5.69
N ARG A 112 11.24 -10.45 5.01
CA ARG A 112 12.10 -11.65 4.95
C ARG A 112 13.30 -11.47 4.03
N GLU A 113 13.11 -10.81 2.88
CA GLU A 113 14.17 -10.55 1.90
C GLU A 113 15.22 -9.57 2.42
N THR A 114 14.81 -8.63 3.28
CA THR A 114 15.64 -7.55 3.80
C THR A 114 16.10 -7.77 5.24
N ASP A 115 15.94 -8.99 5.78
CA ASP A 115 16.31 -9.34 7.15
C ASP A 115 15.76 -8.36 8.22
N GLY A 116 14.49 -8.00 8.10
CA GLY A 116 13.82 -7.16 9.08
C GLY A 116 13.96 -5.65 8.89
N LYS A 117 14.51 -5.17 7.77
CA LYS A 117 14.54 -3.73 7.46
C LYS A 117 13.16 -3.10 7.24
N ILE A 118 12.12 -3.91 7.00
CA ILE A 118 10.74 -3.45 6.96
C ILE A 118 9.91 -4.25 7.95
N GLU A 119 9.15 -3.59 8.82
CA GLU A 119 8.32 -4.26 9.81
C GLU A 119 6.94 -3.62 9.90
N PHE A 120 5.92 -4.41 10.23
CA PHE A 120 4.65 -3.83 10.61
C PHE A 120 4.81 -3.09 11.93
N TYR A 121 4.25 -1.88 11.99
CA TYR A 121 4.04 -1.22 13.26
C TYR A 121 2.93 -1.98 13.98
N ASN A 122 3.30 -2.78 14.99
CA ASN A 122 2.32 -3.48 15.80
C ASN A 122 1.38 -2.45 16.43
N ASN A 123 0.09 -2.67 16.21
CA ASN A 123 -0.99 -2.04 16.95
C ASN A 123 -1.60 -3.10 17.87
#